data_AF-A0A3N9U7U7-F1
#
_entry.id   AF-A0A3N9U7U7-F1
#
_cell.length_a   1.000
_cell.length_b   1.000
_cell.length_c   1.000
_cell.angle_alpha   90.00
_cell.angle_beta   90.00
_cell.angle_gamma   90.00
#
_symmetry.space_group_name_H-M   'P 1'
#
loop_
_entity.id
_entity.type
_entity.pdbx_description
1 polymer ?
#
loop_
_entity_poly.entity_id
_entity_poly.type
_entity_poly.pdbx_seq_one_letter_code
_entity_poly.pdbx_strand_id
1 'polypeptide(L)'
;MAKIILVRSPLELAKIDQAGYGWSQMNFSEHSSAESLMAAFRDQDIEVGRKGNQIRRFFNIRAGDLIVVPVARAILLSRATGEKSFGLDVGYGENRVGAKYLRGPDGTIKRIPRDDLSTALETRLKIRMAVASLDEFSDELETLYARLESGGFSNINSQHEAENSEAIEAFKNTLLERIREGNTFLSGGGNGMEMLVMELLKLEGYDVHRPSKRHYEGIADADIEAYRKDRFNPTKLLIQVKHHQGTTGSHGIRQLAAIDEDGAQRWLITTAISGESTKALAEKDGIQIMDGADFVDWLSEHCQNLSVVTRSRLGLSDVPVLL
;
A
#
# COMPACT_ATOMS: atom_id res chain seq x y z
N MET A 1 17.29 -6.09 -24.79
CA MET A 1 17.17 -6.87 -23.54
C MET A 1 15.74 -6.78 -23.07
N ALA A 2 15.16 -7.90 -22.62
CA ALA A 2 13.91 -7.88 -21.88
C ALA A 2 14.14 -7.07 -20.59
N LYS A 3 13.19 -6.21 -20.23
CA LYS A 3 13.25 -5.41 -19.01
C LYS A 3 12.66 -6.19 -17.85
N ILE A 4 13.04 -5.80 -16.65
CA ILE A 4 12.52 -6.36 -15.43
C ILE A 4 11.87 -5.27 -14.62
N ILE A 5 10.57 -5.41 -14.44
CA ILE A 5 9.70 -4.33 -14.01
C ILE A 5 8.91 -4.80 -12.81
N LEU A 6 9.10 -4.10 -11.69
CA LEU A 6 8.22 -4.23 -10.54
C LEU A 6 6.89 -3.55 -10.85
N VAL A 7 5.79 -4.25 -10.62
CA VAL A 7 4.43 -3.72 -10.70
C VAL A 7 3.68 -4.12 -9.44
N ARG A 8 3.30 -3.15 -8.60
CA ARG A 8 2.42 -3.38 -7.45
C ARG A 8 0.98 -3.55 -7.93
N SER A 9 0.67 -4.77 -8.37
CA SER A 9 -0.64 -5.16 -8.87
C SER A 9 -1.48 -5.80 -7.77
N PRO A 10 -2.80 -5.57 -7.75
CA PRO A 10 -3.75 -6.39 -7.00
C PRO A 10 -3.59 -7.88 -7.36
N LEU A 11 -3.66 -8.76 -6.35
CA LEU A 11 -3.50 -10.21 -6.51
C LEU A 11 -4.61 -10.83 -7.37
N GLU A 12 -5.81 -10.24 -7.35
CA GLU A 12 -6.97 -10.69 -8.13
C GLU A 12 -6.67 -10.71 -9.63
N LEU A 13 -5.89 -9.74 -10.12
CA LEU A 13 -5.49 -9.69 -11.53
C LEU A 13 -4.53 -10.80 -11.91
N ALA A 14 -3.69 -11.25 -10.98
CA ALA A 14 -2.80 -12.38 -11.24
C ALA A 14 -3.57 -13.67 -11.50
N LYS A 15 -4.75 -13.85 -10.88
CA LYS A 15 -5.62 -15.02 -11.10
C LYS A 15 -6.07 -15.14 -12.56
N ILE A 16 -6.24 -14.01 -13.25
CA ILE A 16 -6.64 -13.91 -14.66
C ILE A 16 -5.48 -13.54 -15.60
N ASP A 17 -4.24 -13.82 -15.21
CA ASP A 17 -3.02 -13.56 -15.98
C ASP A 17 -2.86 -12.10 -16.43
N GLN A 18 -3.11 -11.17 -15.50
CA GLN A 18 -2.93 -9.74 -15.69
C GLN A 18 -2.09 -9.11 -14.56
N ALA A 19 -1.45 -7.99 -14.85
CA ALA A 19 -0.84 -7.10 -13.87
C ALA A 19 -1.40 -5.68 -14.07
N GLY A 20 -1.87 -5.06 -12.99
CA GLY A 20 -2.54 -3.76 -13.01
C GLY A 20 -1.72 -2.62 -12.43
N TYR A 21 -2.02 -1.42 -12.91
CA TYR A 21 -1.53 -0.16 -12.35
C TYR A 21 -2.67 0.86 -12.26
N GLY A 22 -2.80 1.47 -11.08
CA GLY A 22 -3.96 2.29 -10.75
C GLY A 22 -3.96 3.68 -11.39
N TRP A 23 -4.88 3.94 -12.32
CA TRP A 23 -5.13 5.23 -13.00
C TRP A 23 -6.51 5.20 -13.69
N SER A 24 -7.59 5.20 -12.91
CA SER A 24 -8.96 5.09 -13.43
C SER A 24 -9.40 6.24 -14.35
N GLN A 25 -8.76 7.40 -14.26
CA GLN A 25 -9.08 8.58 -15.07
C GLN A 25 -8.61 8.46 -16.53
N MET A 26 -7.77 7.48 -16.86
CA MET A 26 -7.16 7.39 -18.19
C MET A 26 -6.99 5.93 -18.63
N ASN A 27 -7.52 5.60 -19.80
CA ASN A 27 -7.37 4.28 -20.42
C ASN A 27 -6.08 4.22 -21.24
N PHE A 28 -5.06 3.56 -20.71
CA PHE A 28 -3.74 3.47 -21.35
C PHE A 28 -3.77 2.63 -22.63
N SER A 29 -4.73 1.72 -22.78
CA SER A 29 -4.82 0.84 -23.95
C SER A 29 -5.25 1.57 -25.23
N GLU A 30 -5.85 2.76 -25.11
CA GLU A 30 -6.27 3.58 -26.25
C GLU A 30 -5.13 4.39 -26.89
N HIS A 31 -3.95 4.41 -26.25
CA HIS A 31 -2.80 5.18 -26.72
C HIS A 31 -1.78 4.30 -27.43
N SER A 32 -1.24 4.81 -28.54
CA SER A 32 -0.22 4.13 -29.34
C SER A 32 1.20 4.29 -28.78
N SER A 33 1.46 5.37 -28.03
CA SER A 33 2.76 5.65 -27.42
C SER A 33 2.63 6.29 -26.04
N ALA A 34 3.72 6.22 -25.25
CA ALA A 34 3.78 6.84 -23.95
C ALA A 34 3.70 8.37 -24.06
N GLU A 35 4.23 8.95 -25.13
CA GLU A 35 4.15 10.37 -25.43
C GLU A 35 2.71 10.81 -25.74
N SER A 36 1.95 9.99 -26.47
CA SER A 36 0.52 10.22 -26.73
C SER A 36 -0.29 10.16 -25.44
N LEU A 37 -0.05 9.14 -24.60
CA LEU A 37 -0.68 9.04 -23.28
C LEU A 37 -0.38 10.26 -22.41
N MET A 38 0.89 10.66 -22.33
CA MET A 38 1.30 11.83 -21.55
C MET A 38 0.77 13.15 -22.11
N ALA A 39 0.49 13.22 -23.42
CA ALA A 39 -0.21 14.36 -24.01
C ALA A 39 -1.69 14.38 -23.60
N ALA A 40 -2.37 13.23 -23.66
CA ALA A 40 -3.77 13.11 -23.24
C ALA A 40 -3.98 13.51 -21.77
N PHE A 41 -3.04 13.17 -20.88
CA PHE A 41 -3.06 13.67 -19.50
C PHE A 41 -3.04 15.21 -19.41
N ARG A 42 -2.22 15.88 -20.24
CA ARG A 42 -2.17 17.35 -20.28
C ARG A 42 -3.43 17.95 -20.88
N ASP A 43 -3.95 17.36 -21.94
CA ASP A 43 -5.13 17.86 -22.64
C ASP A 43 -6.41 17.76 -21.78
N GLN A 44 -6.45 16.80 -20.85
CA GLN A 44 -7.53 16.63 -19.88
C GLN A 44 -7.28 17.36 -18.55
N ASP A 45 -6.21 18.16 -18.45
CA ASP A 45 -5.80 18.87 -17.23
C ASP A 45 -5.61 17.96 -16.01
N ILE A 46 -5.16 16.72 -16.24
CA ILE A 46 -4.89 15.73 -15.20
C ILE A 46 -3.42 15.82 -14.77
N GLU A 47 -3.18 16.16 -13.50
CA GLU A 47 -1.84 16.33 -12.96
C GLU A 47 -1.15 14.98 -12.68
N VAL A 48 -0.14 14.66 -13.49
CA VAL A 48 0.64 13.41 -13.36
C VAL A 48 1.74 13.49 -12.28
N GLY A 49 2.18 14.71 -11.94
CA GLY A 49 3.20 14.98 -10.93
C GLY A 49 4.47 14.11 -11.07
N ARG A 50 4.96 13.60 -9.94
CA ARG A 50 6.16 12.75 -9.86
C ARG A 50 5.95 11.32 -10.40
N LYS A 51 4.74 10.95 -10.83
CA LYS A 51 4.40 9.60 -11.30
C LYS A 51 4.65 9.39 -12.80
N GLY A 52 5.01 10.43 -13.54
CA GLY A 52 5.20 10.35 -15.00
C GLY A 52 6.21 9.29 -15.45
N ASN A 53 7.25 9.00 -14.68
CA ASN A 53 8.19 7.92 -14.99
C ASN A 53 7.60 6.53 -14.75
N GLN A 54 6.69 6.38 -13.78
CA GLN A 54 6.01 5.12 -13.48
C GLN A 54 5.00 4.79 -14.57
N ILE A 55 4.20 5.77 -15.00
CA ILE A 55 3.27 5.65 -16.13
C ILE A 55 4.01 5.24 -17.40
N ARG A 56 5.07 5.97 -17.77
CA ARG A 56 5.87 5.63 -18.95
C ARG A 56 6.47 4.23 -18.85
N ARG A 57 6.93 3.81 -17.67
CA ARG A 57 7.51 2.47 -17.47
C ARG A 57 6.46 1.39 -17.65
N PHE A 58 5.29 1.54 -17.03
CA PHE A 58 4.18 0.60 -17.16
C PHE A 58 3.67 0.52 -18.60
N PHE A 59 3.42 1.67 -19.24
CA PHE A 59 2.96 1.72 -20.62
C PHE A 59 3.93 1.02 -21.60
N ASN A 60 5.23 1.11 -21.32
CA ASN A 60 6.27 0.53 -22.17
C ASN A 60 6.63 -0.91 -21.84
N ILE A 61 5.86 -1.61 -20.99
CA ILE A 61 5.98 -3.07 -20.83
C ILE A 61 5.67 -3.73 -22.17
N ARG A 62 6.56 -4.62 -22.63
CA ARG A 62 6.46 -5.33 -23.90
C ARG A 62 6.44 -6.83 -23.70
N ALA A 63 5.98 -7.55 -24.71
CA ALA A 63 6.03 -9.01 -24.73
C ALA A 63 7.45 -9.51 -24.40
N GLY A 64 7.56 -10.44 -23.45
CA GLY A 64 8.82 -11.03 -22.99
C GLY A 64 9.50 -10.32 -21.81
N ASP A 65 9.08 -9.10 -21.46
CA ASP A 65 9.54 -8.45 -20.22
C ASP A 65 9.13 -9.28 -18.99
N LEU A 66 9.98 -9.29 -17.96
CA LEU A 66 9.71 -9.97 -16.70
C LEU A 66 8.99 -8.99 -15.76
N ILE A 67 7.79 -9.38 -15.33
CA ILE A 67 7.01 -8.62 -14.35
C ILE A 67 7.18 -9.26 -12.97
N VAL A 68 7.56 -8.44 -12.00
CA VAL A 68 7.68 -8.82 -10.59
C VAL A 68 6.54 -8.16 -9.81
N VAL A 69 5.65 -8.97 -9.25
CA VAL A 69 4.55 -8.48 -8.41
C VAL A 69 4.83 -8.80 -6.95
N PRO A 70 5.16 -7.80 -6.12
CA PRO A 70 5.31 -8.03 -4.69
C PRO A 70 3.94 -8.29 -4.06
N VAL A 71 3.84 -9.38 -3.31
CA VAL A 71 2.67 -9.74 -2.52
C VAL A 71 3.07 -9.87 -1.04
N ALA A 72 2.10 -10.17 -0.17
CA ALA A 72 2.39 -10.47 1.23
C ALA A 72 3.41 -11.62 1.32
N ARG A 73 4.53 -11.34 2.01
CA ARG A 73 5.65 -12.27 2.31
C ARG A 73 6.33 -12.95 1.11
N ALA A 74 5.95 -12.63 -0.12
CA ALA A 74 6.45 -13.27 -1.33
C ALA A 74 6.49 -12.32 -2.52
N ILE A 75 7.00 -12.80 -3.65
CA ILE A 75 6.85 -12.21 -4.97
C ILE A 75 6.24 -13.22 -5.94
N LEU A 76 5.55 -12.70 -6.95
CA LEU A 76 5.11 -13.45 -8.13
C LEU A 76 5.96 -13.02 -9.33
N LEU A 77 6.30 -13.98 -10.19
CA LEU A 77 6.97 -13.72 -11.44
C LEU A 77 6.08 -14.11 -12.61
N SER A 78 6.11 -13.29 -13.66
CA SER A 78 5.35 -13.55 -14.89
C SER A 78 6.05 -12.95 -16.11
N ARG A 79 5.75 -13.51 -17.29
CA ARG A 79 6.16 -12.92 -18.56
C ARG A 79 5.04 -12.07 -19.12
N ALA A 80 5.37 -10.83 -19.47
CA ALA A 80 4.45 -9.94 -20.15
C ALA A 80 4.07 -10.51 -21.52
N THR A 81 2.78 -10.46 -21.87
CA THR A 81 2.27 -10.84 -23.19
C THR A 81 2.30 -9.67 -24.17
N GLY A 82 2.37 -8.44 -23.66
CA GLY A 82 2.27 -7.19 -24.43
C GLY A 82 0.83 -6.74 -24.71
N GLU A 83 -0.17 -7.55 -24.35
CA GLU A 83 -1.58 -7.16 -24.44
C GLU A 83 -1.89 -6.11 -23.37
N LYS A 84 -2.63 -5.07 -23.73
CA LYS A 84 -3.07 -4.02 -22.83
C LYS A 84 -4.58 -4.01 -22.75
N SER A 85 -5.11 -3.74 -21.57
CA SER A 85 -6.54 -3.61 -21.36
C SER A 85 -6.84 -2.63 -20.23
N PHE A 86 -8.12 -2.30 -20.07
CA PHE A 86 -8.61 -1.41 -19.03
C PHE A 86 -9.90 -1.96 -18.42
N GLY A 87 -10.05 -1.84 -17.10
CA GLY A 87 -11.25 -2.31 -16.40
C GLY A 87 -11.38 -1.71 -15.01
N LEU A 88 -12.58 -1.23 -14.67
CA LEU A 88 -12.89 -0.53 -13.41
C LEU A 88 -13.34 -1.47 -12.27
N ASP A 89 -13.34 -2.78 -12.52
CA ASP A 89 -13.75 -3.84 -11.60
C ASP A 89 -12.77 -4.09 -10.45
N VAL A 90 -11.48 -3.74 -10.62
CA VAL A 90 -10.43 -3.94 -9.60
C VAL A 90 -9.73 -2.63 -9.32
N GLY A 91 -9.92 -2.10 -8.11
CA GLY A 91 -9.30 -0.85 -7.66
C GLY A 91 -7.77 -0.96 -7.64
N TYR A 92 -7.09 0.14 -7.99
CA TYR A 92 -5.62 0.20 -8.12
C TYR A 92 -5.03 -0.68 -9.23
N GLY A 93 -5.88 -1.26 -10.08
CA GLY A 93 -5.51 -2.13 -11.18
C GLY A 93 -6.26 -1.81 -12.47
N GLU A 94 -6.68 -0.55 -12.66
CA GLU A 94 -7.57 -0.21 -13.76
C GLU A 94 -6.89 -0.35 -15.12
N ASN A 95 -5.62 0.06 -15.23
CA ASN A 95 -4.81 -0.15 -16.44
C ASN A 95 -4.04 -1.46 -16.33
N ARG A 96 -4.15 -2.34 -17.32
CA ARG A 96 -3.68 -3.72 -17.23
C ARG A 96 -2.75 -4.07 -18.38
N VAL A 97 -1.80 -4.94 -18.08
CA VAL A 97 -0.99 -5.66 -19.06
C VAL A 97 -1.17 -7.16 -18.87
N GLY A 98 -1.23 -7.92 -19.95
CA GLY A 98 -1.25 -9.38 -19.87
C GLY A 98 0.08 -9.90 -19.33
N ALA A 99 -0.01 -10.82 -18.37
CA ALA A 99 1.08 -11.31 -17.55
C ALA A 99 0.89 -12.81 -17.28
N LYS A 100 1.63 -13.66 -17.99
CA LYS A 100 1.55 -15.12 -17.81
C LYS A 100 2.31 -15.53 -16.57
N TYR A 101 1.59 -15.86 -15.50
CA TYR A 101 2.17 -16.33 -14.25
C TYR A 101 2.51 -17.82 -14.32
N LEU A 102 3.56 -18.22 -13.61
CA LEU A 102 3.91 -19.61 -13.44
C LEU A 102 2.96 -20.26 -12.42
N ARG A 103 2.42 -21.44 -12.75
CA ARG A 103 1.44 -22.15 -11.93
C ARG A 103 1.93 -23.55 -11.54
N GLY A 104 1.49 -24.01 -10.37
CA GLY A 104 1.67 -25.39 -9.92
C GLY A 104 0.76 -26.37 -10.65
N PRO A 105 0.94 -27.69 -10.43
CA PRO A 105 0.09 -28.73 -11.03
C PRO A 105 -1.41 -28.60 -10.65
N ASP A 106 -1.69 -27.99 -9.50
CA ASP A 106 -3.02 -27.70 -8.96
C ASP A 106 -3.64 -26.39 -9.51
N GLY A 107 -2.93 -25.69 -10.41
CA GLY A 107 -3.37 -24.42 -10.98
C GLY A 107 -3.10 -23.19 -10.09
N THR A 108 -2.53 -23.38 -8.89
CA THR A 108 -2.16 -22.28 -7.99
C THR A 108 -0.98 -21.50 -8.55
N ILE A 109 -0.94 -20.17 -8.32
CA ILE A 109 0.17 -19.34 -8.78
C ILE A 109 1.39 -19.61 -7.90
N LYS A 110 2.54 -19.89 -8.52
CA LYS A 110 3.80 -20.10 -7.80
C LYS A 110 4.25 -18.79 -7.16
N ARG A 111 4.64 -18.88 -5.89
CA ARG A 111 5.13 -17.77 -5.08
C ARG A 111 6.59 -18.02 -4.72
N ILE A 112 7.40 -16.96 -4.71
CA ILE A 112 8.76 -17.00 -4.17
C ILE A 112 8.76 -16.27 -2.83
N PRO A 113 9.03 -16.96 -1.71
CA PRO A 113 9.16 -16.33 -0.39
C PRO A 113 10.20 -15.21 -0.42
N ARG A 114 9.96 -14.12 0.32
CA ARG A 114 10.95 -13.03 0.40
C ARG A 114 12.27 -13.47 1.04
N ASP A 115 12.21 -14.46 1.93
CA ASP A 115 13.38 -15.01 2.61
C ASP A 115 14.29 -15.82 1.66
N ASP A 116 13.78 -16.18 0.47
CA ASP A 116 14.54 -16.83 -0.60
C ASP A 116 15.22 -15.82 -1.56
N LEU A 117 15.06 -14.51 -1.31
CA LEU A 117 15.66 -13.44 -2.12
C LEU A 117 16.95 -12.91 -1.48
N SER A 118 17.80 -12.29 -2.28
CA SER A 118 18.95 -11.55 -1.75
C SER A 118 18.50 -10.38 -0.88
N THR A 119 19.27 -10.06 0.17
CA THR A 119 18.98 -8.92 1.06
C THR A 119 18.86 -7.60 0.28
N ALA A 120 19.63 -7.45 -0.81
CA ALA A 120 19.58 -6.28 -1.68
C ALA A 120 18.23 -6.19 -2.43
N LEU A 121 17.77 -7.30 -3.02
CA LEU A 121 16.46 -7.35 -3.68
C LEU A 121 15.32 -7.17 -2.68
N GLU A 122 15.37 -7.83 -1.52
CA GLU A 122 14.37 -7.66 -0.46
C GLU A 122 14.27 -6.18 0.00
N THR A 123 15.42 -5.51 0.16
CA THR A 123 15.47 -4.08 0.50
C THR A 123 14.87 -3.22 -0.63
N ARG A 124 15.15 -3.54 -1.90
CA ARG A 124 14.57 -2.85 -3.05
C ARG A 124 13.05 -2.97 -3.08
N LEU A 125 12.51 -4.14 -2.75
CA LEU A 125 11.06 -4.40 -2.71
C LEU A 125 10.33 -3.60 -1.62
N LYS A 126 11.03 -3.03 -0.63
CA LYS A 126 10.43 -2.15 0.40
C LYS A 126 10.08 -0.75 -0.13
N ILE A 127 10.55 -0.37 -1.32
CA ILE A 127 10.27 0.94 -1.91
C ILE A 127 8.80 1.03 -2.33
N ARG A 128 8.09 2.07 -1.88
CA ARG A 128 6.64 2.28 -2.10
C ARG A 128 6.25 2.75 -3.51
N MET A 129 7.16 2.72 -4.48
CA MET A 129 6.78 3.01 -5.88
C MET A 129 5.90 1.89 -6.42
N ALA A 130 4.85 2.26 -7.17
CA ALA A 130 3.94 1.29 -7.78
C ALA A 130 4.59 0.59 -8.97
N VAL A 131 5.42 1.31 -9.73
CA VAL A 131 6.12 0.76 -10.90
C VAL A 131 7.60 1.16 -10.87
N ALA A 132 8.51 0.18 -10.78
CA ALA A 132 9.95 0.41 -10.69
C ALA A 132 10.74 -0.49 -11.65
N SER A 133 11.93 -0.06 -12.05
CA SER A 133 12.87 -0.97 -12.73
C SER A 133 13.62 -1.77 -11.67
N LEU A 134 13.77 -3.06 -11.95
CA LEU A 134 14.59 -4.03 -11.22
C LEU A 134 15.67 -4.62 -12.13
N ASP A 135 16.06 -3.90 -13.20
CA ASP A 135 17.06 -4.38 -14.17
C ASP A 135 18.41 -4.69 -13.49
N GLU A 136 18.72 -4.02 -12.38
CA GLU A 136 19.92 -4.28 -11.55
C GLU A 136 19.92 -5.67 -10.87
N PHE A 137 18.76 -6.34 -10.80
CA PHE A 137 18.58 -7.68 -10.23
C PHE A 137 18.31 -8.74 -11.31
N SER A 138 18.73 -8.50 -12.56
CA SER A 138 18.34 -9.36 -13.68
C SER A 138 18.76 -10.80 -13.54
N ASP A 139 20.00 -11.02 -13.16
CA ASP A 139 20.56 -12.37 -13.11
C ASP A 139 19.87 -13.19 -12.02
N GLU A 140 19.58 -12.58 -10.87
CA GLU A 140 18.85 -13.20 -9.76
C GLU A 140 17.42 -13.57 -10.17
N LEU A 141 16.66 -12.61 -10.72
CA LEU A 141 15.25 -12.79 -11.05
C LEU A 141 15.03 -13.73 -12.24
N GLU A 142 15.89 -13.70 -13.25
CA GLU A 142 15.86 -14.63 -14.38
C GLU A 142 16.22 -16.06 -13.94
N THR A 143 17.19 -16.21 -13.04
CA THR A 143 17.54 -17.52 -12.45
C THR A 143 16.36 -18.09 -11.65
N LEU A 144 15.71 -17.26 -10.83
CA LEU A 144 14.51 -17.65 -10.08
C LEU A 144 13.36 -18.03 -11.01
N TYR A 145 13.12 -17.25 -12.07
CA TYR A 145 12.09 -17.54 -13.06
C TYR A 145 12.35 -18.90 -13.76
N ALA A 146 13.56 -19.14 -14.26
CA ALA A 146 13.92 -20.39 -14.93
C ALA A 146 13.82 -21.60 -13.98
N ARG A 147 14.19 -21.42 -12.71
CA ARG A 147 14.03 -22.45 -11.67
C ARG A 147 12.54 -22.77 -11.43
N LEU A 148 11.68 -21.77 -11.35
CA LEU A 148 10.23 -21.99 -11.21
C LEU A 148 9.63 -22.68 -12.45
N GLU A 149 10.05 -22.29 -13.65
CA GLU A 149 9.56 -22.84 -14.91
C GLU A 149 9.92 -24.32 -15.07
N SER A 150 11.15 -24.69 -14.69
CA SER A 150 11.63 -26.08 -14.67
C SER A 150 11.04 -26.97 -13.57
N GLY A 151 10.08 -26.47 -12.78
CA GLY A 151 9.45 -27.22 -11.69
C GLY A 151 10.19 -27.14 -10.35
N GLY A 152 11.27 -26.38 -10.27
CA GLY A 152 11.95 -26.06 -9.00
C GLY A 152 11.08 -25.19 -8.10
N PHE A 153 11.17 -25.47 -6.79
CA PHE A 153 10.26 -25.09 -5.69
C PHE A 153 8.99 -25.94 -5.61
N SER A 154 9.14 -27.15 -5.11
CA SER A 154 8.07 -27.96 -4.51
C SER A 154 8.16 -27.83 -2.99
N ASN A 155 7.82 -26.67 -2.43
CA ASN A 155 7.78 -26.56 -0.97
C ASN A 155 6.34 -26.47 -0.50
N ILE A 156 5.98 -27.42 0.37
CA ILE A 156 4.79 -27.40 1.23
C ILE A 156 4.65 -26.02 1.94
N ASN A 157 5.77 -25.32 2.19
CA ASN A 157 5.78 -23.93 2.65
C ASN A 157 5.06 -22.97 1.69
N SER A 158 5.12 -23.13 0.37
CA SER A 158 4.49 -22.19 -0.57
C SER A 158 2.96 -22.24 -0.57
N GLN A 159 2.36 -23.44 -0.37
CA GLN A 159 0.91 -23.60 -0.19
C GLN A 159 0.49 -23.10 1.19
N HIS A 160 1.19 -23.49 2.27
CA HIS A 160 0.91 -22.99 3.61
C HIS A 160 1.13 -21.47 3.73
N GLU A 161 2.08 -20.88 3.00
CA GLU A 161 2.31 -19.45 2.92
C GLU A 161 1.26 -18.74 2.08
N ALA A 162 0.77 -19.36 1.00
CA ALA A 162 -0.35 -18.84 0.23
C ALA A 162 -1.62 -18.79 1.09
N GLU A 163 -1.94 -19.89 1.77
CA GLU A 163 -3.05 -19.99 2.72
C GLU A 163 -2.90 -19.02 3.88
N ASN A 164 -1.71 -18.92 4.49
CA ASN A 164 -1.43 -17.95 5.55
C ASN A 164 -1.52 -16.51 5.04
N SER A 165 -1.08 -16.22 3.82
CA SER A 165 -1.19 -14.88 3.24
C SER A 165 -2.63 -14.51 2.95
N GLU A 166 -3.41 -15.43 2.39
CA GLU A 166 -4.85 -15.22 2.16
C GLU A 166 -5.59 -15.06 3.49
N ALA A 167 -5.24 -15.85 4.51
CA ALA A 167 -5.77 -15.71 5.86
C ALA A 167 -5.40 -14.36 6.51
N ILE A 168 -4.17 -13.87 6.31
CA ILE A 168 -3.73 -12.56 6.79
C ILE A 168 -4.48 -11.44 6.07
N GLU A 169 -4.61 -11.49 4.75
CA GLU A 169 -5.35 -10.47 4.00
C GLU A 169 -6.84 -10.49 4.32
N ALA A 170 -7.44 -11.68 4.46
CA ALA A 170 -8.82 -11.84 4.94
C ALA A 170 -8.98 -11.28 6.36
N PHE A 171 -8.02 -11.52 7.25
CA PHE A 171 -7.99 -10.96 8.59
C PHE A 171 -7.94 -9.44 8.56
N LYS A 172 -7.04 -8.84 7.78
CA LYS A 172 -6.91 -7.38 7.65
C LYS A 172 -8.20 -6.76 7.10
N ASN A 173 -8.75 -7.32 6.03
CA ASN A 173 -10.00 -6.82 5.44
C ASN A 173 -11.15 -6.88 6.45
N THR A 174 -11.29 -8.02 7.14
CA THR A 174 -12.31 -8.20 8.19
C THR A 174 -12.11 -7.22 9.34
N LEU A 175 -10.87 -7.00 9.78
CA LEU A 175 -10.55 -6.07 10.87
C LEU A 175 -10.87 -4.63 10.47
N LEU A 176 -10.47 -4.21 9.27
CA LEU A 176 -10.76 -2.87 8.75
C LEU A 176 -12.26 -2.63 8.59
N GLU A 177 -13.00 -3.61 8.06
CA GLU A 177 -14.45 -3.56 7.92
C GLU A 177 -15.12 -3.41 9.28
N ARG A 178 -14.75 -4.24 10.27
CA ARG A 178 -15.27 -4.11 11.63
C ARG A 178 -14.98 -2.75 12.26
N ILE A 179 -13.79 -2.20 12.05
CA ILE A 179 -13.45 -0.85 12.53
C ILE A 179 -14.35 0.19 11.85
N ARG A 180 -14.51 0.15 10.52
CA ARG A 180 -15.36 1.07 9.76
C ARG A 180 -16.83 1.02 10.16
N GLU A 181 -17.35 -0.18 10.37
CA GLU A 181 -18.74 -0.42 10.73
C GLU A 181 -19.06 -0.07 12.20
N GLY A 182 -18.02 0.16 13.01
CA GLY A 182 -18.20 0.33 14.45
C GLY A 182 -18.48 -0.99 15.17
N ASN A 183 -18.21 -2.13 14.52
CA ASN A 183 -18.33 -3.49 15.06
C ASN A 183 -17.11 -3.88 15.94
N THR A 184 -16.57 -2.90 16.66
CA THR A 184 -15.52 -3.01 17.68
C THR A 184 -16.04 -2.39 18.98
N PHE A 185 -15.34 -2.63 20.08
CA PHE A 185 -15.62 -2.01 21.39
C PHE A 185 -14.70 -0.81 21.67
N LEU A 186 -14.17 -0.18 20.62
CA LEU A 186 -13.46 1.09 20.75
C LEU A 186 -14.44 2.19 21.21
N SER A 187 -13.96 3.14 22.02
CA SER A 187 -14.81 4.25 22.47
C SER A 187 -15.28 5.10 21.28
N GLY A 188 -16.57 5.42 21.24
CA GLY A 188 -17.16 6.22 20.16
C GLY A 188 -16.70 7.68 20.10
N GLY A 189 -17.15 8.39 19.06
CA GLY A 189 -16.88 9.83 18.88
C GLY A 189 -15.44 10.16 18.52
N GLY A 190 -14.74 9.31 17.76
CA GLY A 190 -13.34 9.50 17.33
C GLY A 190 -12.30 9.12 18.38
N ASN A 191 -12.64 9.25 19.66
CA ASN A 191 -11.72 9.02 20.78
C ASN A 191 -11.05 7.64 20.77
N GLY A 192 -11.79 6.57 20.44
CA GLY A 192 -11.24 5.21 20.44
C GLY A 192 -10.18 5.00 19.36
N MET A 193 -10.39 5.61 18.19
CA MET A 193 -9.46 5.56 17.07
C MET A 193 -8.20 6.38 17.37
N GLU A 194 -8.36 7.58 17.93
CA GLU A 194 -7.22 8.39 18.35
C GLU A 194 -6.35 7.66 19.38
N MET A 195 -6.97 7.04 20.39
CA MET A 195 -6.24 6.26 21.39
C MET A 195 -5.48 5.07 20.79
N LEU A 196 -6.06 4.39 19.79
CA LEU A 196 -5.40 3.32 19.06
C LEU A 196 -4.18 3.82 18.29
N VAL A 197 -4.32 4.92 17.55
CA VAL A 197 -3.20 5.54 16.83
C VAL A 197 -2.09 5.98 17.79
N MET A 198 -2.45 6.56 18.94
CA MET A 198 -1.46 6.94 19.96
C MET A 198 -0.69 5.73 20.50
N GLU A 199 -1.36 4.59 20.71
CA GLU A 199 -0.71 3.37 21.17
C GLU A 199 0.25 2.81 20.12
N LEU A 200 -0.15 2.77 18.85
CA LEU A 200 0.72 2.35 17.76
C LEU A 200 1.97 3.25 17.63
N LEU A 201 1.82 4.57 17.74
CA LEU A 201 2.96 5.50 17.74
C LEU A 201 3.91 5.25 18.93
N LYS A 202 3.37 4.94 20.11
CA LYS A 202 4.20 4.59 21.27
C LYS A 202 4.98 3.30 21.04
N LEU A 203 4.39 2.31 20.38
CA LEU A 203 5.10 1.08 19.99
C LEU A 203 6.25 1.35 19.02
N GLU A 204 6.16 2.42 18.23
CA GLU A 204 7.24 2.90 17.35
C GLU A 204 8.25 3.85 18.03
N GLY A 205 8.13 4.02 19.35
CA GLY A 205 9.06 4.81 20.16
C GLY A 205 8.81 6.32 20.11
N TYR A 206 7.60 6.76 19.76
CA TYR A 206 7.21 8.16 19.91
C TYR A 206 6.69 8.44 21.33
N ASP A 207 7.03 9.61 21.84
CA ASP A 207 6.31 10.26 22.93
C ASP A 207 5.08 10.94 22.35
N VAL A 208 3.89 10.63 22.87
CA VAL A 208 2.61 11.02 22.25
C VAL A 208 1.73 11.77 23.23
N HIS A 209 1.16 12.90 22.82
CA HIS A 209 0.17 13.66 23.58
C HIS A 209 -0.99 14.15 22.71
N ARG A 210 -2.15 14.37 23.33
CA ARG A 210 -3.26 15.09 22.69
C ARG A 210 -3.12 16.58 23.00
N PRO A 211 -3.12 17.46 22.00
CA PRO A 211 -3.13 18.89 22.25
C PRO A 211 -4.44 19.29 22.95
N SER A 212 -4.39 20.39 23.71
CA SER A 212 -5.59 20.90 24.37
C SER A 212 -6.57 21.49 23.35
N LYS A 213 -7.87 21.54 23.66
CA LYS A 213 -8.91 22.12 22.79
C LYS A 213 -8.70 23.59 22.40
N ARG A 214 -7.77 24.29 23.04
CA ARG A 214 -7.40 25.69 22.78
C ARG A 214 -5.98 25.83 22.24
N HIS A 215 -5.36 24.72 21.85
CA HIS A 215 -3.97 24.74 21.41
C HIS A 215 -3.82 25.42 20.04
N TYR A 216 -4.79 25.19 19.15
CA TYR A 216 -4.85 25.77 17.82
C TYR A 216 -6.00 26.78 17.71
N GLU A 217 -5.83 27.79 16.86
CA GLU A 217 -6.84 28.82 16.59
C GLU A 217 -7.52 28.61 15.22
N GLY A 218 -8.78 29.04 15.12
CA GLY A 218 -9.53 28.98 13.86
C GLY A 218 -9.84 27.55 13.42
N ILE A 219 -9.53 27.23 12.16
CA ILE A 219 -9.75 25.87 11.61
C ILE A 219 -8.58 24.92 11.88
N ALA A 220 -7.45 25.44 12.37
CA ALA A 220 -6.26 24.65 12.62
C ALA A 220 -6.56 23.63 13.72
N ASP A 221 -6.21 22.37 13.47
CA ASP A 221 -6.52 21.28 14.39
C ASP A 221 -5.62 20.08 14.11
N ALA A 222 -5.20 19.43 15.19
CA ALA A 222 -4.54 18.14 15.16
C ALA A 222 -5.03 17.35 16.38
N ASP A 223 -5.39 16.10 16.19
CA ASP A 223 -5.88 15.24 17.27
C ASP A 223 -4.73 14.73 18.15
N ILE A 224 -3.55 14.54 17.54
CA ILE A 224 -2.38 13.93 18.18
C ILE A 224 -1.12 14.68 17.77
N GLU A 225 -0.26 14.96 18.75
CA GLU A 225 1.13 15.33 18.54
C GLU A 225 2.03 14.20 19.01
N ALA A 226 2.99 13.84 18.18
CA ALA A 226 3.96 12.81 18.50
C ALA A 226 5.38 13.32 18.25
N TYR A 227 6.27 13.05 19.19
CA TYR A 227 7.64 13.47 19.15
C TYR A 227 8.57 12.29 19.32
N ARG A 228 9.60 12.22 18.49
CA ARG A 228 10.68 11.25 18.68
C ARG A 228 12.01 11.98 18.63
N LYS A 229 12.76 11.87 19.72
CA LYS A 229 14.11 12.43 19.81
C LYS A 229 15.14 11.42 19.31
N ASP A 230 15.42 11.47 18.02
CA ASP A 230 16.64 10.86 17.50
C ASP A 230 17.84 11.77 17.80
N ARG A 231 19.01 11.19 18.09
CA ARG A 231 20.26 11.91 18.30
C ARG A 231 20.64 12.79 17.11
N PHE A 232 20.19 12.44 15.91
CA PHE A 232 20.55 13.13 14.67
C PHE A 232 19.39 13.83 13.97
N ASN A 233 18.14 13.45 14.23
CA ASN A 233 16.99 14.04 13.56
C ASN A 233 15.71 14.04 14.42
N PRO A 234 15.47 15.08 15.24
CA PRO A 234 14.22 15.17 16.00
C PRO A 234 13.04 15.23 15.02
N THR A 235 12.08 14.33 15.20
CA THR A 235 10.87 14.27 14.36
C THR A 235 9.66 14.65 15.18
N LYS A 236 8.91 15.65 14.73
CA LYS A 236 7.58 15.99 15.26
C LYS A 236 6.53 15.63 14.22
N LEU A 237 5.48 14.95 14.66
CA LEU A 237 4.31 14.61 13.87
C LEU A 237 3.10 15.36 14.41
N LEU A 238 2.32 15.94 13.49
CA LEU A 238 1.01 16.51 13.75
C LEU A 238 -0.01 15.66 13.01
N ILE A 239 -0.94 15.03 13.73
CA ILE A 239 -1.78 13.97 13.18
C ILE A 239 -3.25 14.31 13.40
N GLN A 240 -4.01 14.31 12.31
CA GLN A 240 -5.47 14.31 12.35
C GLN A 240 -5.96 12.89 12.07
N VAL A 241 -6.85 12.38 12.91
CA VAL A 241 -7.46 11.05 12.82
C VAL A 241 -8.92 11.20 12.43
N LYS A 242 -9.33 10.58 11.31
CA LYS A 242 -10.74 10.57 10.87
C LYS A 242 -11.26 9.14 10.76
N HIS A 243 -12.29 8.86 11.55
CA HIS A 243 -13.01 7.59 11.55
C HIS A 243 -14.37 7.77 10.87
N HIS A 244 -14.54 7.20 9.68
CA HIS A 244 -15.80 7.26 8.94
C HIS A 244 -15.93 6.10 7.95
N GLN A 245 -17.18 5.87 7.53
CA GLN A 245 -17.54 4.98 6.44
C GLN A 245 -17.47 5.76 5.11
N GLY A 246 -16.96 5.13 4.04
CA GLY A 246 -16.92 5.73 2.70
C GLY A 246 -15.60 6.44 2.37
N THR A 247 -15.68 7.70 1.93
CA THR A 247 -14.56 8.46 1.34
C THR A 247 -14.13 9.62 2.24
N THR A 248 -12.82 9.80 2.40
CA THR A 248 -12.27 10.93 3.18
C THR A 248 -12.32 12.24 2.42
N GLY A 249 -13.08 13.19 2.96
CA GLY A 249 -13.15 14.56 2.47
C GLY A 249 -11.91 15.40 2.83
N SER A 250 -11.77 16.55 2.18
CA SER A 250 -10.60 17.43 2.30
C SER A 250 -10.55 18.28 3.58
N HIS A 251 -11.48 18.10 4.51
CA HIS A 251 -11.56 18.94 5.71
C HIS A 251 -10.36 18.74 6.63
N GLY A 252 -9.98 17.48 6.94
CA GLY A 252 -8.84 17.19 7.81
C GLY A 252 -7.51 17.70 7.26
N ILE A 253 -7.35 17.72 5.93
CA ILE A 253 -6.17 18.30 5.27
C ILE A 253 -6.13 19.81 5.53
N ARG A 254 -7.25 20.50 5.35
CA ARG A 254 -7.35 21.95 5.59
C ARG A 254 -7.10 22.32 7.06
N GLN A 255 -7.50 21.47 8.00
CA GLN A 255 -7.19 21.66 9.42
C GLN A 255 -5.67 21.61 9.66
N LEU A 256 -4.99 20.57 9.16
CA LEU A 256 -3.53 20.43 9.31
C LEU A 256 -2.74 21.52 8.56
N ALA A 257 -3.20 21.92 7.37
CA ALA A 257 -2.56 22.95 6.55
C ALA A 257 -2.61 24.34 7.20
N ALA A 258 -3.61 24.59 8.05
CA ALA A 258 -3.74 25.84 8.78
C ALA A 258 -2.82 25.93 10.01
N ILE A 259 -2.15 24.83 10.41
CA ILE A 259 -1.18 24.86 11.50
C ILE A 259 0.14 25.43 10.99
N ASP A 260 0.51 26.60 11.51
CA ASP A 260 1.79 27.26 11.23
C ASP A 260 2.88 26.72 12.17
N GLU A 261 3.45 25.57 11.81
CA GLU A 261 4.58 24.96 12.51
C GLU A 261 5.58 24.37 11.52
N ASP A 262 6.78 24.96 11.50
CA ASP A 262 7.87 24.54 10.63
C ASP A 262 8.56 23.27 11.13
N GLY A 263 8.93 22.39 10.20
CA GLY A 263 9.68 21.16 10.49
C GLY A 263 8.84 19.99 11.02
N ALA A 264 7.56 20.21 11.34
CA ALA A 264 6.64 19.13 11.70
C ALA A 264 6.10 18.41 10.45
N GLN A 265 6.06 17.08 10.48
CA GLN A 265 5.38 16.29 9.46
C GLN A 265 3.89 16.19 9.79
N ARG A 266 3.04 16.47 8.80
CA ARG A 266 1.59 16.46 8.97
C ARG A 266 1.00 15.20 8.37
N TRP A 267 0.14 14.52 9.11
CA TRP A 267 -0.47 13.25 8.71
C TRP A 267 -1.98 13.26 8.90
N LEU A 268 -2.72 12.92 7.86
CA LEU A 268 -4.11 12.53 7.96
C LEU A 268 -4.20 11.00 7.98
N ILE A 269 -4.62 10.44 9.11
CA ILE A 269 -4.85 8.99 9.26
C ILE A 269 -6.34 8.75 9.22
N THR A 270 -6.78 7.82 8.37
CA THR A 270 -8.20 7.52 8.22
C THR A 270 -8.46 6.06 7.95
N THR A 271 -9.59 5.56 8.45
CA THR A 271 -10.08 4.21 8.15
C THR A 271 -10.67 4.11 6.76
N ALA A 272 -11.02 5.23 6.13
CA ALA A 272 -11.71 5.29 4.84
C ALA A 272 -10.76 5.29 3.64
N ILE A 273 -11.33 5.21 2.42
CA ILE A 273 -10.56 5.38 1.19
C ILE A 273 -10.39 6.88 0.94
N SER A 274 -9.18 7.30 0.58
CA SER A 274 -8.93 8.69 0.20
C SER A 274 -9.05 8.85 -1.31
N GLY A 275 -9.99 9.70 -1.73
CA GLY A 275 -10.20 10.04 -3.15
C GLY A 275 -9.03 10.81 -3.74
N GLU A 276 -8.91 10.80 -5.06
CA GLU A 276 -7.76 11.36 -5.77
C GLU A 276 -7.63 12.88 -5.60
N SER A 277 -8.75 13.61 -5.58
CA SER A 277 -8.78 15.05 -5.28
C SER A 277 -8.28 15.38 -3.87
N THR A 278 -8.56 14.50 -2.90
CA THR A 278 -8.09 14.62 -1.51
C THR A 278 -6.58 14.36 -1.45
N LYS A 279 -6.08 13.36 -2.18
CA LYS A 279 -4.65 13.05 -2.29
C LYS A 279 -3.87 14.20 -2.95
N ALA A 280 -4.40 14.78 -4.03
CA ALA A 280 -3.78 15.91 -4.71
C ALA A 280 -3.68 17.16 -3.81
N LEU A 281 -4.73 17.46 -3.04
CA LEU A 281 -4.69 18.56 -2.08
C LEU A 281 -3.65 18.34 -0.98
N ALA A 282 -3.58 17.12 -0.42
CA ALA A 282 -2.60 16.80 0.61
C ALA A 282 -1.16 16.92 0.09
N GLU A 283 -0.89 16.45 -1.13
CA GLU A 283 0.43 16.60 -1.75
C GLU A 283 0.81 18.07 -1.94
N LYS A 284 -0.12 18.91 -2.40
CA LYS A 284 0.08 20.36 -2.54
C LYS A 284 0.46 21.02 -1.21
N ASP A 285 -0.18 20.63 -0.11
CA ASP A 285 0.01 21.24 1.20
C ASP A 285 1.08 20.51 2.05
N GLY A 286 1.82 19.54 1.47
CA GLY A 286 2.89 18.81 2.17
C GLY A 286 2.39 17.87 3.28
N ILE A 287 1.15 17.41 3.19
CA ILE A 287 0.47 16.54 4.17
C ILE A 287 0.51 15.10 3.64
N GLN A 288 0.86 14.16 4.51
CA GLN A 288 0.82 12.74 4.22
C GLN A 288 -0.57 12.16 4.55
N ILE A 289 -1.00 11.15 3.80
CA ILE A 289 -2.26 10.44 4.05
C ILE A 289 -1.94 8.97 4.28
N MET A 290 -2.46 8.41 5.37
CA MET A 290 -2.57 6.97 5.61
C MET A 290 -4.04 6.60 5.51
N ASP A 291 -4.41 5.91 4.42
CA ASP A 291 -5.79 5.47 4.22
C ASP A 291 -6.08 4.13 4.92
N GLY A 292 -7.32 3.63 4.81
CA GLY A 292 -7.73 2.45 5.56
C GLY A 292 -6.88 1.21 5.30
N ALA A 293 -6.37 1.03 4.08
CA ALA A 293 -5.54 -0.11 3.73
C ALA A 293 -4.16 0.02 4.39
N ASP A 294 -3.52 1.19 4.26
CA ASP A 294 -2.24 1.47 4.91
C ASP A 294 -2.34 1.40 6.45
N PHE A 295 -3.47 1.86 7.01
CA PHE A 295 -3.73 1.83 8.44
C PHE A 295 -3.86 0.41 8.98
N VAL A 296 -4.61 -0.46 8.29
CA VAL A 296 -4.79 -1.85 8.78
C VAL A 296 -3.52 -2.67 8.61
N ASP A 297 -2.69 -2.38 7.61
CA ASP A 297 -1.35 -2.94 7.49
C ASP A 297 -0.51 -2.57 8.71
N TRP A 298 -0.42 -1.28 9.04
CA TRP A 298 0.31 -0.80 10.22
C TRP A 298 -0.21 -1.40 11.53
N LEU A 299 -1.54 -1.48 11.69
CA LEU A 299 -2.17 -2.13 12.83
C LEU A 299 -1.78 -3.62 12.94
N SER A 300 -1.80 -4.33 11.81
CA SER A 300 -1.47 -5.77 11.77
C SER A 300 -0.02 -6.06 12.15
N GLU A 301 0.93 -5.19 11.80
CA GLU A 301 2.34 -5.30 12.15
C GLU A 301 2.57 -5.25 13.67
N HIS A 302 1.71 -4.51 14.38
CA HIS A 302 1.82 -4.29 15.82
C HIS A 302 0.77 -5.03 16.66
N CYS A 303 -0.15 -5.78 16.02
CA CYS A 303 -1.31 -6.40 16.67
C CYS A 303 -0.95 -7.19 17.95
N GLN A 304 0.15 -7.94 17.95
CA GLN A 304 0.60 -8.75 19.09
C GLN A 304 1.25 -7.92 20.21
N ASN A 305 1.72 -6.72 19.89
CA ASN A 305 2.36 -5.80 20.81
C ASN A 305 1.38 -4.79 21.42
N LEU A 306 0.16 -4.69 20.88
CA LEU A 306 -0.93 -3.93 21.49
C LEU A 306 -1.22 -4.44 22.90
N SER A 307 -1.63 -3.53 23.78
CA SER A 307 -2.13 -3.86 25.10
C SER A 307 -3.31 -4.82 25.02
N VAL A 308 -3.43 -5.69 26.03
CA VAL A 308 -4.52 -6.67 26.16
C VAL A 308 -5.89 -5.99 26.06
N VAL A 309 -6.03 -4.80 26.66
CA VAL A 309 -7.27 -4.02 26.62
C VAL A 309 -7.60 -3.57 25.19
N THR A 310 -6.63 -3.05 24.45
CA THR A 310 -6.85 -2.61 23.06
C THR A 310 -7.13 -3.79 22.14
N ARG A 311 -6.39 -4.91 22.27
CA ARG A 311 -6.67 -6.15 21.53
C ARG A 311 -8.10 -6.64 21.78
N SER A 312 -8.51 -6.70 23.05
CA SER A 312 -9.86 -7.10 23.43
C SER A 312 -10.93 -6.17 22.85
N ARG A 313 -10.70 -4.85 22.85
CA ARG A 313 -11.62 -3.88 22.25
C ARG A 313 -11.72 -3.98 20.73
N LEU A 314 -10.64 -4.37 20.06
CA LEU A 314 -10.65 -4.70 18.64
C LEU A 314 -11.30 -6.06 18.33
N GLY A 315 -11.65 -6.84 19.37
CA GLY A 315 -12.18 -8.20 19.20
C GLY A 315 -11.11 -9.19 18.75
N LEU A 316 -9.84 -8.92 19.07
CA LEU A 316 -8.71 -9.81 18.82
C LEU A 316 -8.52 -10.75 20.02
N SER A 317 -8.47 -12.05 19.76
CA SER A 317 -8.16 -13.07 20.76
C SER A 317 -6.70 -13.48 20.66
N ASP A 318 -6.07 -13.71 21.80
CA ASP A 318 -4.80 -14.43 21.84
C ASP A 318 -5.11 -15.92 21.60
N VAL A 319 -4.71 -16.46 20.46
CA VAL A 319 -4.76 -17.90 20.21
C VAL A 319 -3.33 -18.43 20.37
N PRO A 320 -3.08 -19.47 21.18
CA PRO A 320 -1.78 -20.12 21.21
C PRO A 320 -1.45 -20.68 19.83
N VAL A 321 -0.33 -20.25 19.26
CA VAL A 321 0.18 -20.75 17.98
C VAL A 321 1.26 -21.79 18.29
N LEU A 322 1.14 -22.99 17.74
CA LEU A 322 2.23 -23.97 17.70
C LEU A 322 3.22 -23.53 16.62
N LEU A 323 4.49 -23.36 17.02
CA LEU A 323 5.62 -23.16 16.12
C LEU A 323 6.06 -24.50 15.51
#